data_AF-A0A0Q6MA83-F1
#
_entry.id   AF-A0A0Q6MA83-F1
#
_cell.length_a   1.000
_cell.length_b   1.000
_cell.length_c   1.000
_cell.angle_alpha   90.00
_cell.angle_beta   90.00
_cell.angle_gamma   90.00
#
_symmetry.space_group_name_H-M   'P 1'
#
loop_
_entity.id
_entity.type
_entity.pdbx_description
1 polymer ?
#
loop_
_entity_poly.entity_id
_entity_poly.type
_entity_poly.pdbx_seq_one_letter_code
_entity_poly.pdbx_strand_id
1 'polypeptide(L)'
;MDLKLPIVIFDELTESVIRSTGMLDLASGEIRNVQYEDYDVKAEGMPIEDETYEFTSGLLTNGKRDVEFRIEVDIMSGAYSVTPSELLELKGRAAKLFSTK
;
A
#
# COMPACT_ATOMS: atom_id res chain seq x y z
N MET A 1 -19.75 -7.78 -1.86
CA MET A 1 -18.90 -7.39 -2.98
C MET A 1 -17.47 -7.58 -2.53
N ASP A 2 -16.70 -8.41 -3.23
CA ASP A 2 -15.32 -8.74 -2.89
C ASP A 2 -14.40 -7.85 -3.75
N LEU A 3 -14.31 -6.57 -3.38
CA LEU A 3 -13.68 -5.53 -4.20
C LEU A 3 -12.18 -5.46 -3.84
N LYS A 4 -11.36 -6.13 -4.64
CA LYS A 4 -9.90 -6.10 -4.55
C LYS A 4 -9.34 -5.18 -5.63
N LEU A 5 -8.47 -4.24 -5.26
CA LEU A 5 -7.90 -3.26 -6.19
C LEU A 5 -6.37 -3.38 -6.22
N PRO A 6 -5.75 -3.33 -7.42
CA PRO A 6 -4.30 -3.21 -7.50
C PRO A 6 -3.87 -1.82 -7.00
N ILE A 7 -2.79 -1.80 -6.24
CA ILE A 7 -2.18 -0.58 -5.70
C ILE A 7 -0.68 -0.64 -5.91
N VAL A 8 -0.06 0.54 -5.95
CA VAL A 8 1.40 0.68 -5.80
C VAL A 8 1.66 0.99 -4.33
N ILE A 9 2.75 0.46 -3.80
CA ILE A 9 3.17 0.60 -2.41
C ILE A 9 4.59 1.20 -2.45
N PHE A 10 4.83 2.12 -1.53
CA PHE A 10 6.12 2.78 -1.34
C PHE A 10 6.51 2.62 0.11
N ASP A 11 7.55 1.82 0.37
CA ASP A 11 8.25 1.80 1.64
C ASP A 11 9.30 2.92 1.60
N GLU A 12 9.08 3.97 2.39
CA GLU A 12 9.85 5.21 2.41
C GLU A 12 10.91 5.11 3.51
N LEU A 13 12.17 5.12 3.09
CA LEU A 13 13.35 5.21 3.94
C LEU A 13 13.90 6.64 3.85
N THR A 14 14.70 7.07 4.81
CA THR A 14 15.22 8.45 4.86
C THR A 14 15.91 8.92 3.57
N GLU A 15 16.60 8.03 2.84
CA GLU A 15 17.32 8.39 1.61
C GLU A 15 16.81 7.67 0.35
N SER A 16 15.86 6.75 0.46
CA SER A 16 15.44 5.92 -0.66
C SER A 16 14.00 5.46 -0.55
N VAL A 17 13.41 5.06 -1.68
CA VAL A 17 12.05 4.53 -1.73
C VAL A 17 12.11 3.16 -2.37
N ILE A 18 11.62 2.17 -1.64
CA ILE A 18 11.44 0.81 -2.15
C ILE A 18 10.02 0.72 -2.67
N ARG A 19 9.88 0.34 -3.95
CA ARG A 19 8.59 0.26 -4.62
C ARG A 19 8.12 -1.18 -4.71
N SER A 20 6.83 -1.38 -4.47
CA SER A 20 6.18 -2.65 -4.69
C SER A 20 4.76 -2.48 -5.24
N THR A 21 4.16 -3.58 -5.68
CA THR A 21 2.75 -3.64 -6.05
C THR A 21 2.02 -4.59 -5.13
N GLY A 22 0.72 -4.38 -4.93
CA GLY A 22 -0.10 -5.27 -4.10
C GLY A 22 -1.58 -5.20 -4.45
N MET A 23 -2.35 -6.08 -3.82
CA MET A 23 -3.80 -6.14 -3.95
C MET A 23 -4.45 -5.75 -2.62
N LEU A 24 -5.07 -4.57 -2.59
CA LEU A 24 -5.84 -4.10 -1.45
C LEU A 24 -7.24 -4.71 -1.47
N ASP A 25 -7.61 -5.38 -0.39
CA ASP A 25 -8.99 -5.80 -0.14
C ASP A 25 -9.75 -4.65 0.54
N LEU A 26 -10.70 -4.04 -0.18
CA LEU A 26 -11.46 -2.92 0.38
C LEU A 26 -12.44 -3.37 1.48
N ALA A 27 -12.75 -4.65 1.64
CA ALA A 27 -13.62 -5.09 2.73
C ALA A 27 -12.87 -5.07 4.08
N SER A 28 -11.64 -5.57 4.12
CA SER A 28 -10.85 -5.73 5.35
C SER A 28 -9.75 -4.69 5.56
N GLY A 29 -9.25 -4.07 4.48
CA GLY A 29 -8.04 -3.24 4.50
C GLY A 29 -6.74 -4.03 4.38
N GLU A 30 -6.80 -5.37 4.30
CA GLU A 30 -5.60 -6.18 4.09
C GLU A 30 -5.01 -5.97 2.70
N ILE A 31 -3.69 -5.98 2.62
CA ILE A 31 -2.94 -5.93 1.37
C ILE A 31 -2.20 -7.25 1.19
N ARG A 32 -2.44 -7.89 0.04
CA ARG A 32 -1.91 -9.22 -0.28
C ARG A 32 -1.16 -9.20 -1.59
N ASN A 33 -0.40 -10.27 -1.85
CA ASN A 33 0.39 -10.45 -3.07
C ASN A 33 1.37 -9.29 -3.30
N VAL A 34 2.04 -8.83 -2.24
CA VAL A 34 3.07 -7.79 -2.34
C VAL A 34 4.23 -8.31 -3.20
N GLN A 35 4.58 -7.57 -4.24
CA GLN A 35 5.67 -7.88 -5.17
C GLN A 35 6.57 -6.66 -5.30
N TYR A 36 7.80 -6.79 -4.83
CA TYR A 36 8.80 -5.74 -4.89
C TYR A 36 9.36 -5.57 -6.30
N GLU A 37 9.61 -4.31 -6.67
CA GLU A 37 10.31 -3.92 -7.88
C GLU A 37 11.80 -3.74 -7.52
N ASP A 38 12.68 -4.53 -8.14
CA ASP A 38 14.14 -4.43 -8.00
C ASP A 38 14.70 -4.50 -6.55
N TYR A 39 13.97 -5.13 -5.62
CA TYR A 39 14.40 -5.33 -4.23
C TYR A 39 14.28 -6.81 -3.82
N ASP A 40 15.37 -7.40 -3.29
CA ASP A 40 15.41 -8.80 -2.89
C ASP A 40 15.19 -8.97 -1.38
N VAL A 41 13.92 -9.09 -0.99
CA VAL A 41 13.51 -9.31 0.41
C VAL A 41 14.23 -10.49 1.08
N LYS A 42 14.62 -11.52 0.33
CA LYS A 42 15.28 -12.69 0.91
C LYS A 42 16.74 -12.41 1.25
N ALA A 43 17.37 -11.50 0.51
CA ALA A 43 18.77 -11.11 0.73
C ALA A 43 18.87 -9.89 1.65
N GLU A 44 17.93 -8.95 1.55
CA GLU A 44 17.99 -7.62 2.17
C GLU A 44 17.11 -7.48 3.42
N GLY A 45 16.15 -8.39 3.65
CA GLY A 45 15.16 -8.28 4.72
C GLY A 45 13.89 -7.56 4.28
N MET A 46 12.95 -7.32 5.19
CA MET A 46 11.80 -6.46 4.89
C MET A 46 12.17 -4.98 5.05
N PRO A 47 11.62 -4.06 4.24
CA PRO A 47 11.92 -2.64 4.37
C PRO A 47 11.66 -2.07 5.78
N ILE A 48 10.62 -2.54 6.48
CA ILE A 48 10.30 -2.12 7.85
C ILE A 48 11.36 -2.53 8.89
N GLU A 49 12.24 -3.48 8.56
CA GLU A 49 13.34 -3.90 9.43
C GLU A 49 14.55 -2.97 9.31
N ASP A 50 14.58 -2.09 8.30
CA ASP A 50 15.64 -1.09 8.12
C ASP A 50 15.55 0.02 9.18
N GLU A 51 16.69 0.39 9.76
CA GLU A 51 16.75 1.43 10.81
C GLU A 51 16.38 2.83 10.30
N THR A 52 16.46 3.05 8.99
CA THR A 52 16.11 4.30 8.30
C THR A 52 14.69 4.29 7.73
N TYR A 53 13.90 3.23 7.98
CA TYR A 53 12.50 3.18 7.62
C TYR A 53 11.71 4.31 8.30
N GLU A 54 10.96 5.08 7.52
CA GLU A 54 10.11 6.15 8.03
C GLU A 54 8.64 5.75 8.01
N PHE A 55 8.15 5.25 6.86
CA PHE A 55 6.78 4.83 6.71
C PHE A 55 6.48 4.08 5.41
N THR A 56 5.27 3.53 5.31
CA THR A 56 4.73 2.99 4.07
C THR A 56 3.52 3.79 3.59
N SER A 57 3.47 4.08 2.30
CA SER A 57 2.32 4.70 1.63
C SER A 57 1.84 3.87 0.45
N GLY A 58 0.56 4.03 0.11
CA GLY A 58 -0.08 3.36 -1.01
C GLY A 58 -0.66 4.35 -2.00
N LEU A 59 -0.66 3.99 -3.27
CA LEU A 59 -1.23 4.77 -4.37
C LEU A 59 -2.27 3.94 -5.13
N LEU A 60 -3.48 4.46 -5.16
CA LEU A 60 -4.56 3.95 -5.99
C LEU A 60 -4.80 4.92 -7.15
N THR A 61 -4.68 4.43 -8.38
CA THR A 61 -4.88 5.22 -9.60
C THR A 61 -5.99 4.68 -10.48
N ASN A 62 -6.68 5.56 -11.20
CA ASN A 62 -7.55 5.19 -12.32
C ASN A 62 -6.96 5.60 -13.69
N GLY A 63 -5.68 5.98 -13.73
CA GLY A 63 -4.96 6.48 -14.90
C GLY A 63 -5.17 7.97 -15.21
N LYS A 64 -6.09 8.66 -14.51
CA LYS A 64 -6.30 10.12 -14.64
C LYS A 64 -6.09 10.87 -13.33
N ARG A 65 -6.37 10.20 -12.21
CA ARG A 65 -6.28 10.74 -10.86
C ARG A 65 -5.77 9.67 -9.94
N ASP A 66 -5.03 10.15 -8.95
CA ASP A 66 -4.35 9.33 -7.97
C ASP A 66 -4.85 9.68 -6.57
N VAL A 67 -4.91 8.66 -5.72
CA VAL A 67 -5.21 8.80 -4.30
C VAL A 67 -4.12 8.08 -3.53
N GLU A 68 -3.38 8.88 -2.77
CA GLU A 68 -2.42 8.40 -1.78
C GLU A 68 -3.11 8.14 -0.44
N PHE A 69 -2.66 7.11 0.26
CA PHE A 69 -3.15 6.72 1.57
C PHE A 69 -2.04 6.07 2.40
N ARG A 70 -2.18 6.11 3.71
CA ARG A 70 -1.23 5.48 4.64
C ARG A 70 -1.40 3.96 4.65
N ILE A 71 -0.29 3.24 4.68
CA ILE A 71 -0.26 1.80 4.93
C ILE A 71 0.49 1.55 6.24
N GLU A 72 -0.04 0.63 7.04
CA GLU A 72 0.60 0.08 8.22
C GLU A 72 1.22 -1.27 7.86
N VAL A 73 2.44 -1.49 8.35
CA VAL A 73 3.16 -2.75 8.18
C VAL A 73 3.44 -3.30 9.58
N ASP A 74 3.00 -4.54 9.81
CA ASP A 74 3.29 -5.24 11.05
C ASP A 74 4.67 -5.90 10.95
N ILE A 75 5.64 -5.42 11.73
CA ILE A 75 7.04 -5.90 11.68
C ILE A 75 7.17 -7.39 12.03
N MET A 76 6.27 -7.94 12.85
CA MET A 76 6.36 -9.32 13.32
C MET A 76 5.89 -10.33 12.27
N SER A 77 4.91 -9.94 11.46
CA SER A 77 4.27 -10.79 10.46
C SER A 77 4.58 -10.39 9.02
N GLY A 78 5.12 -9.19 8.80
CA GLY A 78 5.31 -8.59 7.48
C GLY A 78 3.99 -8.24 6.79
N ALA A 79 2.88 -8.17 7.53
CA ALA A 79 1.56 -7.96 6.96
C ALA A 79 1.32 -6.47 6.67
N TYR A 80 0.93 -6.17 5.43
CA TYR A 80 0.56 -4.83 4.99
C TYR A 80 -0.95 -4.64 5.14
N SER A 81 -1.37 -3.52 5.71
CA SER A 81 -2.79 -3.22 5.90
C SER A 81 -3.09 -1.71 5.93
N VAL A 82 -4.33 -1.36 5.67
CA VAL A 82 -4.86 0.00 5.83
C VAL A 82 -5.71 0.04 7.09
N THR A 83 -5.50 1.06 7.93
CA THR A 83 -6.31 1.23 9.15
C THR A 83 -7.80 1.40 8.81
N PRO A 84 -8.73 1.03 9.70
CA PRO A 84 -10.16 1.17 9.44
C PRO A 84 -10.60 2.61 9.10
N SER A 85 -9.99 3.62 9.74
CA SER A 85 -10.25 5.03 9.46
C SER A 85 -9.78 5.43 8.06
N GLU A 86 -8.53 5.10 7.71
CA GLU A 86 -7.97 5.40 6.39
C GLU A 86 -8.75 4.66 5.28
N LEU A 87 -9.15 3.42 5.54
CA LEU A 87 -9.94 2.61 4.62
C LEU A 87 -11.32 3.22 4.34
N LEU A 88 -11.97 3.79 5.35
CA LEU A 88 -13.25 4.48 5.19
C LEU A 88 -13.10 5.72 4.30
N GLU A 89 -12.06 6.52 4.52
CA GLU A 89 -11.74 7.69 3.70
C GLU A 89 -11.39 7.29 2.27
N LEU A 90 -10.57 6.25 2.11
CA LEU A 90 -10.16 5.72 0.81
C LEU A 90 -11.36 5.22 0.01
N LYS A 91 -12.33 4.53 0.63
CA LYS A 91 -13.59 4.12 -0.05
C LYS A 91 -14.36 5.32 -0.60
N GLY A 92 -14.48 6.40 0.19
CA GLY A 92 -15.14 7.63 -0.24
C GLY A 92 -14.42 8.30 -1.40
N ARG A 93 -13.08 8.35 -1.36
CA ARG A 93 -12.23 8.89 -2.43
C ARG A 93 -12.26 8.01 -3.70
N ALA A 94 -12.15 6.69 -3.54
CA ALA A 94 -12.22 5.71 -4.62
C ALA A 94 -13.58 5.72 -5.34
N ALA A 95 -14.69 5.81 -4.60
CA ALA A 95 -16.01 5.96 -5.21
C ALA A 95 -16.07 7.19 -6.13
N LYS A 96 -15.47 8.33 -5.73
CA LYS A 96 -15.37 9.53 -6.57
C LYS A 96 -14.43 9.32 -7.76
N LEU A 97 -13.30 8.65 -7.57
CA LEU A 97 -12.36 8.30 -8.65
C LEU A 97 -13.06 7.54 -9.78
N PHE A 98 -13.85 6.50 -9.44
CA PHE A 98 -14.49 5.61 -10.41
C PHE A 98 -15.89 6.06 -10.88
N SER A 99 -16.54 6.99 -10.17
CA SER A 99 -17.86 7.53 -10.55
C SER A 99 -17.79 8.61 -11.64
N THR A 100 -16.62 9.23 -11.85
CA THR A 100 -16.49 10.29 -12.86
C THR A 100 -16.34 9.67 -14.25
N LYS A 101 -17.47 9.60 -14.98
CA LYS A 101 -17.52 9.33 -16.42
C LYS A 101 -16.96 10.49 -17.22
#